data_AF-W7J3E0-F1
#
_entry.id   AF-W7J3E0-F1
#
_cell.length_a   1.000
_cell.length_b   1.000
_cell.length_c   1.000
_cell.angle_alpha   90.00
_cell.angle_beta   90.00
_cell.angle_gamma   90.00
#
_symmetry.space_group_name_H-M   'P 1'
#
loop_
_entity.id
_entity.type
_entity.pdbx_description
1 polymer ?
#
loop_
_entity_poly.entity_id
_entity_poly.type
_entity_poly.pdbx_seq_one_letter_code
_entity_poly.pdbx_strand_id
1 'polypeptide(L)' 'MLASAIANAENNLSLDPDTLWIKTVFVDEGPTLKRFRPRAQGRAYRIRKRTSHITVEVESRPKPAAKAAKKGGAR' A
#
# COMPACT_ATOMS: atom_id res chain seq x y z
N MET A 1 -5.82 3.56 -4.30
CA MET A 1 -4.80 2.49 -4.26
C MET A 1 -5.41 1.21 -3.69
N LEU A 2 -5.66 1.07 -2.38
CA LEU A 2 -6.15 -0.19 -1.80
C LEU A 2 -7.47 -0.71 -2.41
N ALA A 3 -8.50 0.13 -2.52
CA ALA A 3 -9.77 -0.28 -3.13
C ALA A 3 -9.61 -0.75 -4.59
N SER A 4 -8.68 -0.15 -5.34
CA SER A 4 -8.37 -0.59 -6.70
C SER A 4 -7.60 -1.90 -6.72
N ALA A 5 -6.71 -2.15 -5.76
CA ALA A 5 -6.01 -3.42 -5.64
C ALA A 5 -6.98 -4.58 -5.32
N ILE A 6 -7.94 -4.34 -4.42
CA ILE A 6 -9.02 -5.29 -4.10
C ILE A 6 -9.89 -5.54 -5.34
N ALA A 7 -10.37 -4.48 -5.99
CA ALA A 7 -11.19 -4.60 -7.20
C ALA A 7 -10.46 -5.34 -8.34
N ASN A 8 -9.14 -5.14 -8.49
CA ASN A 8 -8.35 -5.87 -9.49
C ASN A 8 -8.22 -7.37 -9.12
N ALA A 9 -8.06 -7.68 -7.84
CA ALA A 9 -7.98 -9.06 -7.36
C ALA A 9 -9.33 -9.81 -7.52
N GLU A 10 -10.44 -9.12 -7.27
CA GLU A 10 -11.80 -9.66 -7.50
C GLU A 10 -12.07 -9.86 -8.98
N ASN A 11 -11.87 -8.82 -9.82
CA ASN A 11 -12.32 -8.85 -11.20
C ASN A 11 -11.40 -9.68 -12.13
N ASN A 12 -10.09 -9.67 -11.89
CA ASN A 12 -9.14 -10.34 -12.79
C ASN A 12 -8.71 -11.73 -12.31
N LEU A 13 -8.72 -11.96 -10.99
CA LEU A 13 -8.24 -13.22 -10.39
C LEU A 13 -9.35 -13.97 -9.64
N SER A 14 -10.58 -13.43 -9.60
CA SER A 14 -11.74 -14.02 -8.90
C SER A 14 -11.45 -14.43 -7.46
N LEU A 15 -10.58 -13.67 -6.79
CA LEU A 15 -10.20 -13.92 -5.40
C LEU A 15 -11.26 -13.38 -4.45
N ASP A 16 -11.51 -14.10 -3.36
CA ASP A 16 -12.44 -13.68 -2.31
C ASP A 16 -11.83 -12.52 -1.50
N PRO A 17 -12.46 -11.33 -1.50
CA PRO A 17 -11.99 -10.16 -0.76
C PRO A 17 -11.85 -10.39 0.74
N ASP A 18 -12.64 -11.30 1.32
CA ASP A 18 -12.57 -11.61 2.76
C ASP A 18 -11.31 -12.41 3.13
N THR A 19 -10.64 -13.02 2.14
CA THR A 19 -9.39 -13.78 2.31
C THR A 19 -8.15 -13.00 1.88
N LEU A 20 -8.34 -11.81 1.31
CA LEU A 20 -7.24 -10.99 0.80
C LEU A 20 -6.39 -10.42 1.95
N TRP A 21 -5.08 -10.50 1.78
CA TRP A 21 -4.08 -9.99 2.71
C TRP A 21 -3.05 -9.15 1.96
N ILE A 22 -2.52 -8.12 2.62
CA ILE A 22 -1.47 -7.27 2.06
C ILE A 22 -0.11 -7.96 2.21
N LYS A 23 0.48 -8.37 1.10
CA LYS A 23 1.81 -9.01 1.08
C LYS A 23 2.92 -8.00 1.25
N THR A 24 2.91 -6.97 0.40
CA THR A 24 3.98 -5.97 0.32
C THR A 24 3.39 -4.59 0.05
N VAL A 25 3.90 -3.56 0.73
CA VAL A 25 3.62 -2.16 0.42
C VAL A 25 4.90 -1.38 0.51
N PHE A 26 5.22 -0.63 -0.55
CA PHE A 26 6.36 0.27 -0.57
C PHE A 26 6.05 1.53 -1.38
N VAL A 27 6.86 2.56 -1.14
CA VAL A 27 6.71 3.88 -1.73
C VAL A 27 8.04 4.33 -2.28
N ASP A 28 8.08 4.52 -3.59
CA ASP A 28 9.27 4.96 -4.31
C ASP A 28 9.17 6.44 -4.68
N GLU A 29 10.33 7.03 -5.00
CA GLU A 29 10.40 8.41 -5.48
C GLU A 29 9.86 8.51 -6.91
N GLY A 30 8.89 9.42 -7.09
CA GLY A 30 8.37 9.81 -8.38
C GLY A 30 9.07 11.05 -8.95
N PRO A 31 8.67 11.51 -10.14
CA PRO A 31 9.29 12.67 -10.76
C PRO A 31 9.12 13.92 -9.89
N THR A 32 10.24 14.59 -9.63
CA THR A 32 10.26 15.84 -8.87
C THR A 32 10.05 17.03 -9.80
N LEU A 33 8.94 17.75 -9.60
CA LEU A 33 8.65 18.97 -10.33
C LEU A 33 9.48 20.14 -9.76
N LYS A 34 10.21 20.82 -10.64
CA LYS A 34 10.98 22.02 -10.30
C LYS A 34 10.09 23.25 -10.45
N ARG A 35 9.99 24.07 -9.40
CA ARG A 35 9.30 25.37 -9.38
C ARG A 35 10.21 26.43 -8.79
N PHE A 36 9.98 27.68 -9.14
CA PHE A 36 10.66 28.82 -8.52
C PHE A 36 9.70 29.55 -7.59
N ARG A 37 10.23 30.10 -6.50
CA ARG A 37 9.49 31.04 -5.65
C ARG A 37 10.29 32.35 -5.60
N PRO A 38 9.66 33.49 -5.97
CA PRO A 38 10.33 34.79 -5.92
C PRO A 38 10.68 35.16 -4.48
N ARG A 39 11.80 35.87 -4.30
CA ARG A 39 12.33 36.36 -3.02
C ARG A 39 12.87 37.78 -3.19
N ALA A 40 13.18 38.41 -2.06
CA ALA A 40 13.74 39.76 -2.01
C ALA A 40 15.03 39.90 -2.85
N GLN A 41 15.33 41.14 -3.26
CA GLN A 41 16.52 41.50 -4.06
C GLN A 41 16.61 40.77 -5.41
N GLY A 42 15.48 40.56 -6.09
CA GLY A 42 15.46 39.94 -7.44
C GLY A 42 15.88 38.46 -7.47
N ARG A 43 15.93 37.79 -6.32
CA ARG A 43 16.38 36.39 -6.21
C ARG A 43 15.21 35.43 -6.40
N ALA A 44 15.49 34.25 -6.96
CA ALA A 44 14.52 33.16 -7.06
C ALA A 44 15.11 31.88 -6.45
N TYR A 45 14.36 31.25 -5.53
CA TYR A 45 14.77 29.99 -4.92
C TYR A 45 14.00 28.82 -5.52
N ARG A 46 14.66 27.66 -5.57
CA ARG A 46 14.09 26.44 -6.14
C ARG A 46 13.21 25.73 -5.11
N ILE A 47 11.96 25.49 -5.46
CA ILE A 47 11.05 24.57 -4.76
C ILE A 47 11.03 23.25 -5.54
N ARG A 48 11.27 22.15 -4.83
CA ARG A 48 11.10 20.79 -5.36
C ARG A 48 9.76 20.27 -4.87
N LYS A 49 8.83 20.03 -5.80
CA LYS A 49 7.57 19.34 -5.52
C LYS A 49 7.79 17.86 -5.86
N ARG A 50 8.23 17.09 -4.87
CA ARG A 50 8.47 15.65 -5.00
C ARG A 50 7.13 14.93 -5.08
N THR A 51 7.05 13.94 -5.95
CA THR A 51 5.91 13.01 -6.02
C THR A 51 6.41 11.61 -5.66
N SER A 52 5.48 10.67 -5.45
CA SER A 52 5.81 9.30 -5.08
C SER A 52 4.97 8.32 -5.88
N HIS A 53 5.55 7.16 -6.16
CA HIS A 53 4.83 6.00 -6.68
C HIS A 53 4.57 5.04 -5.53
N ILE A 54 3.31 4.63 -5.36
CA ILE A 54 2.89 3.74 -4.27
C ILE A 54 2.51 2.41 -4.91
N THR A 55 3.18 1.34 -4.50
CA THR A 55 2.93 -0.02 -4.96
C THR A 55 2.36 -0.85 -3.83
N VAL A 56 1.25 -1.55 -4.10
CA VAL A 56 0.55 -2.41 -3.14
C VAL A 56 0.34 -3.77 -3.78
N GLU A 57 0.85 -4.81 -3.12
CA GLU A 57 0.68 -6.21 -3.51
C GLU A 57 -0.25 -6.91 -2.53
N VAL A 58 -1.29 -7.56 -3.08
CA VAL A 58 -2.28 -8.32 -2.31
C VAL A 58 -2.22 -9.80 -2.69
N GLU A 59 -2.39 -10.68 -1.72
CA GLU A 59 -2.36 -12.14 -1.87
C GLU A 59 -3.53 -12.74 -1.07
N SER A 60 -4.19 -13.78 -1.61
CA SER A 60 -5.19 -14.53 -0.84
C SER A 60 -4.48 -15.47 0.12
N ARG A 61 -4.76 -15.35 1.42
CA ARG A 61 -4.25 -16.25 2.44
C ARG A 61 -5.40 -17.12 2.95
N PRO A 62 -5.23 -18.46 3.04
CA PRO A 62 -6.25 -19.30 3.65
C PRO A 62 -6.47 -18.84 5.09
N LYS A 63 -7.75 -18.64 5.44
CA LYS A 63 -8.18 -18.19 6.77
C LYS A 63 -7.56 -19.12 7.81
N PRO A 64 -6.76 -18.60 8.77
CA PRO A 64 -6.11 -19.46 9.74
C PRO A 64 -7.19 -20.21 10.51
N ALA A 65 -7.16 -21.55 10.42
CA ALA A 65 -8.08 -22.40 11.15
C ALA A 65 -8.02 -22.02 12.64
N ALA A 66 -9.20 -21.79 13.22
CA ALA A 66 -9.36 -21.42 14.62
C ALA A 66 -8.48 -22.31 15.51
N LYS A 67 -7.67 -21.68 16.37
CA LYS A 67 -6.71 -22.33 17.26
C LYS A 67 -7.32 -23.61 17.85
N ALA A 68 -6.70 -24.76 17.53
CA ALA A 68 -7.02 -26.04 18.14
C ALA A 68 -7.08 -25.88 19.66
N ALA A 69 -8.24 -26.20 20.24
CA ALA A 69 -8.50 -26.15 21.67
C ALA A 69 -7.50 -27.05 22.42
N LYS A 70 -6.40 -26.48 22.92
CA LYS A 70 -5.65 -27.09 24.02
C LYS A 70 -6.40 -26.82 25.32
N LYS A 71 -7.24 -27.76 25.72
CA LYS A 71 -7.48 -28.09 27.14
C LYS A 71 -7.47 -29.61 27.28
N GLY A 72 -6.27 -30.17 27.20
CA GLY A 72 -5.99 -31.47 27.78
C GLY A 72 -5.76 -31.33 29.29
N GLY A 73 -6.24 -32.31 30.04
CA GLY A 73 -5.82 -32.58 31.42
C GLY A 73 -6.89 -32.28 32.45
N ALA A 74 -7.90 -33.15 32.56
CA ALA A 74 -8.60 -33.35 33.82
C ALA A 74 -7.58 -33.77 34.88
N ARG A 75 -7.63 -33.11 36.04
CA ARG A 75 -7.00 -33.58 37.28
C ARG A 75 -7.89 -34.66 37.90
#